data_AF-A0A355BK05-F1
#
_entry.id   AF-A0A355BK05-F1
#
_cell.length_a   1.000
_cell.length_b   1.000
_cell.length_c   1.000
_cell.angle_alpha   90.00
_cell.angle_beta   90.00
_cell.angle_gamma   90.00
#
_symmetry.space_group_name_H-M   'P 1'
#
loop_
_entity.id
_entity.type
_entity.pdbx_description
1 polymer ?
#
loop_
_entity_poly.entity_id
_entity_poly.type
_entity_poly.pdbx_seq_one_letter_code
_entity_poly.pdbx_strand_id
1 'polypeptide(L)'
;HQSIGFPATVLRLPAVYGPYDYQAREWYFIKRFLDGRQQMLLPDFGWGVNQREYAGNVAEQLAFLLTEPASIGQIYNSGHRHFQNFRDLIHLAEELFGRKMSLFGLPKEDILWKVPLAESGLYVLSTGKLEALGYRERYDLRAALQETINYFVANPITEDWVFETRQSKQLFDYRTEDELIERALPLTKYTHKHD
;
A
#
# COMPACT_ATOMS: atom_id res chain seq x y z
N HIS A 1 28.59 11.60 -9.19
CA HIS A 1 28.92 10.58 -10.20
C HIS A 1 29.50 11.22 -11.47
N GLN A 2 28.80 12.20 -12.09
CA GLN A 2 29.27 12.83 -13.35
C GLN A 2 30.63 13.54 -13.26
N SER A 3 31.01 14.09 -12.10
CA SER A 3 32.28 14.81 -11.93
C SER A 3 33.51 13.93 -11.72
N ILE A 4 33.35 12.65 -11.36
CA ILE A 4 34.46 11.72 -11.05
C ILE A 4 34.45 10.44 -11.92
N GLY A 5 33.51 10.32 -12.86
CA GLY A 5 33.42 9.16 -13.78
C GLY A 5 32.96 7.85 -13.13
N PHE A 6 32.39 7.88 -11.91
CA PHE A 6 31.92 6.67 -11.25
C PHE A 6 30.66 6.11 -11.95
N PRO A 7 30.66 4.85 -12.43
CA PRO A 7 29.52 4.25 -13.10
C PRO A 7 28.43 3.96 -12.07
N ALA A 8 27.36 4.75 -12.09
CA ALA A 8 26.25 4.62 -11.14
C ALA A 8 24.90 4.74 -11.84
N THR A 9 23.96 3.94 -11.36
CA THR A 9 22.54 3.99 -11.73
C THR A 9 21.73 4.26 -10.47
N VAL A 10 20.71 5.13 -10.55
CA VAL A 10 19.83 5.44 -9.42
C VAL A 10 18.43 4.91 -9.70
N LEU A 11 17.92 4.05 -8.82
CA LEU A 11 16.51 3.65 -8.79
C LEU A 11 15.83 4.33 -7.59
N ARG A 12 14.83 5.16 -7.86
CA ARG A 12 14.03 5.84 -6.83
C ARG A 12 12.87 4.95 -6.44
N LEU A 13 12.88 4.50 -5.19
CA LEU A 13 11.85 3.63 -4.65
C LEU A 13 10.68 4.47 -4.10
N PRO A 14 9.43 4.11 -4.41
CA PRO A 14 8.26 4.63 -3.73
C PRO A 14 8.09 3.92 -2.37
N ALA A 15 6.90 3.97 -1.78
CA ALA A 15 6.58 3.08 -0.66
C ALA A 15 6.67 1.62 -1.13
N VAL A 16 7.64 0.88 -0.59
CA VAL A 16 7.85 -0.54 -0.88
C VAL A 16 7.06 -1.37 0.12
N TYR A 17 6.43 -2.44 -0.36
CA TYR A 17 5.68 -3.38 0.47
C TYR A 17 5.97 -4.83 0.08
N GLY A 18 5.61 -5.78 0.94
CA GLY A 18 5.74 -7.21 0.68
C GLY A 18 6.32 -7.99 1.85
N PRO A 19 6.73 -9.25 1.62
CA PRO A 19 7.47 -10.04 2.60
C PRO A 19 8.61 -9.25 3.23
N TYR A 20 8.75 -9.37 4.56
CA TYR A 20 9.77 -8.70 5.37
C TYR A 20 9.65 -7.16 5.48
N ASP A 21 8.57 -6.53 5.00
CA ASP A 21 8.36 -5.08 5.19
C ASP A 21 8.15 -4.74 6.68
N TYR A 22 9.13 -4.08 7.30
CA TYR A 22 9.11 -3.65 8.70
C TYR A 22 8.02 -2.63 9.03
N GLN A 23 7.51 -1.91 8.03
CA GLN A 23 6.42 -0.94 8.22
C GLN A 23 5.05 -1.60 8.16
N ALA A 24 4.97 -2.77 7.51
CA ALA A 24 3.81 -3.64 7.40
C ALA A 24 2.48 -2.90 7.23
N ARG A 25 2.43 -1.96 6.29
CA ARG A 25 1.26 -1.09 6.11
C ARG A 25 0.01 -1.90 5.77
N GLU A 26 0.18 -2.96 4.99
CA GLU A 26 -0.88 -3.86 4.56
C GLU A 26 -1.48 -4.65 5.73
N TRP A 27 -0.73 -4.84 6.82
CA TRP A 27 -1.23 -5.48 8.03
C TRP A 27 -2.46 -4.76 8.59
N TYR A 28 -2.57 -3.45 8.39
CA TYR A 28 -3.74 -2.66 8.81
C TYR A 28 -5.07 -3.28 8.32
N PHE A 29 -5.13 -3.71 7.05
CA PHE A 29 -6.34 -4.32 6.52
C PHE A 29 -6.31 -5.84 6.53
N ILE A 30 -5.15 -6.47 6.33
CA ILE A 30 -4.99 -7.92 6.41
C ILE A 30 -5.48 -8.43 7.76
N LYS A 31 -5.06 -7.81 8.87
CA LYS A 31 -5.49 -8.20 10.21
C LYS A 31 -7.01 -8.12 10.37
N ARG A 32 -7.66 -7.07 9.86
CA ARG A 32 -9.12 -6.90 9.93
C ARG A 32 -9.86 -8.03 9.20
N PHE A 33 -9.34 -8.47 8.04
CA PHE A 33 -9.89 -9.64 7.35
C PHE A 33 -9.70 -10.93 8.14
N LEU A 34 -8.53 -11.13 8.76
CA LEU A 34 -8.24 -12.30 9.61
C LEU A 34 -9.10 -12.33 10.88
N ASP A 35 -9.31 -11.17 11.50
CA ASP A 35 -10.11 -11.00 12.72
C ASP A 35 -11.62 -11.10 12.47
N GLY A 36 -12.06 -11.26 11.23
CA GLY A 36 -13.49 -11.44 10.96
C GLY A 36 -14.29 -10.15 10.82
N ARG A 37 -13.64 -8.98 10.77
CA ARG A 37 -14.33 -7.67 10.71
C ARG A 37 -15.28 -7.58 9.53
N GLN A 38 -16.41 -6.91 9.75
CA GLN A 38 -17.43 -6.63 8.74
C GLN A 38 -17.38 -5.19 8.25
N GLN A 39 -16.66 -4.32 8.95
CA GLN A 39 -16.56 -2.90 8.65
C GLN A 39 -15.16 -2.35 8.94
N MET A 40 -14.80 -1.28 8.24
CA MET A 40 -13.53 -0.58 8.41
C MET A 40 -13.72 0.92 8.18
N LEU A 41 -13.05 1.72 8.99
CA LEU A 41 -12.98 3.16 8.82
C LEU A 41 -11.77 3.54 7.97
N LEU A 42 -11.98 4.40 6.97
CA LEU A 42 -10.96 4.93 6.07
C LEU A 42 -10.88 6.45 6.21
N PRO A 43 -9.68 7.02 6.39
CA PRO A 43 -9.46 8.46 6.30
C PRO A 43 -9.78 8.97 4.89
N ASP A 44 -10.50 10.09 4.81
CA ASP A 44 -10.93 10.74 3.58
C ASP A 44 -11.49 9.74 2.56
N PHE A 45 -12.32 8.81 3.07
CA PHE A 45 -12.94 7.73 2.31
C PHE A 45 -11.96 6.78 1.60
N GLY A 46 -10.66 6.88 1.86
CA GLY A 46 -9.61 6.09 1.21
C GLY A 46 -9.28 6.55 -0.21
N TRP A 47 -9.54 7.81 -0.56
CA TRP A 47 -9.39 8.33 -1.93
C TRP A 47 -7.94 8.67 -2.31
N GLY A 48 -7.06 8.78 -1.31
CA GLY A 48 -5.64 9.01 -1.54
C GLY A 48 -5.00 7.95 -2.42
N VAL A 49 -4.20 8.38 -3.40
CA VAL A 49 -3.47 7.52 -4.32
C VAL A 49 -1.99 7.64 -4.02
N ASN A 50 -1.41 6.55 -3.54
CA ASN A 50 0.01 6.44 -3.28
C ASN A 50 0.53 5.31 -4.16
N GLN A 51 1.35 5.63 -5.17
CA GLN A 51 2.01 4.60 -5.95
C GLN A 51 2.99 3.86 -5.04
N ARG A 52 3.01 2.54 -5.18
CA ARG A 52 3.80 1.63 -4.36
C ARG A 52 4.54 0.67 -5.28
N GLU A 53 5.48 -0.07 -4.72
CA GLU A 53 6.13 -1.16 -5.43
C GLU A 53 6.26 -2.38 -4.53
N TYR A 54 6.09 -3.55 -5.13
CA TYR A 54 6.36 -4.82 -4.47
C TYR A 54 7.85 -5.07 -4.30
N ALA A 55 8.29 -5.48 -3.11
CA ALA A 55 9.69 -5.78 -2.80
C ALA A 55 10.31 -6.77 -3.80
N GLY A 56 9.54 -7.77 -4.26
CA GLY A 56 9.97 -8.69 -5.31
C GLY A 56 10.23 -7.99 -6.64
N ASN A 57 9.36 -7.06 -7.07
CA ASN A 57 9.60 -6.27 -8.28
C ASN A 57 10.81 -5.35 -8.11
N VAL A 58 11.03 -4.76 -6.93
CA VAL A 58 12.25 -3.95 -6.67
C VAL A 58 13.51 -4.78 -6.89
N ALA A 59 13.53 -6.02 -6.41
CA ALA A 59 14.66 -6.92 -6.62
C ALA A 59 14.89 -7.22 -8.12
N GLU A 60 13.83 -7.47 -8.88
CA GLU A 60 13.91 -7.69 -10.33
C GLU A 60 14.41 -6.44 -11.07
N GLN A 61 13.95 -5.24 -10.69
CA GLN A 61 14.38 -3.97 -11.28
C GLN A 61 15.87 -3.72 -11.02
N LEU A 62 16.35 -3.97 -9.80
CA LEU A 62 17.75 -3.85 -9.46
C LEU A 62 18.60 -4.85 -10.25
N ALA A 63 18.18 -6.12 -10.32
CA ALA A 63 18.88 -7.15 -11.09
C ALA A 63 18.97 -6.78 -12.58
N PHE A 64 17.86 -6.29 -13.16
CA PHE A 64 17.81 -5.81 -14.54
C PHE A 64 18.81 -4.66 -14.77
N LEU A 65 18.74 -3.61 -13.95
CA LEU A 65 19.59 -2.42 -14.09
C LEU A 65 21.08 -2.72 -13.91
N LEU A 66 21.44 -3.65 -13.02
CA LEU A 66 22.82 -4.09 -12.84
C LEU A 66 23.43 -4.74 -14.09
N THR A 67 22.58 -5.32 -14.95
CA THR A 67 23.01 -5.99 -16.19
C THR A 67 22.84 -5.13 -17.44
N GLU A 68 22.35 -3.89 -17.30
CA GLU A 68 22.00 -3.03 -18.44
C GLU A 68 22.99 -1.84 -18.54
N PRO A 69 23.97 -1.88 -19.47
CA PRO A 69 24.97 -0.82 -19.61
C PRO A 69 24.36 0.56 -19.91
N ALA A 70 23.22 0.63 -20.61
CA ALA A 70 22.55 1.89 -20.90
C ALA A 70 21.95 2.56 -19.64
N SER A 71 21.92 1.87 -18.51
CA SER A 71 21.49 2.42 -17.23
C SER A 71 22.54 3.31 -16.56
N ILE A 72 23.82 3.18 -16.94
CA ILE A 72 24.91 3.91 -16.29
C ILE A 72 24.73 5.42 -16.49
N GLY A 73 24.81 6.17 -15.39
CA GLY A 73 24.58 7.61 -15.34
C GLY A 73 23.11 8.01 -15.38
N GLN A 74 22.19 7.05 -15.31
CA GLN A 74 20.75 7.30 -15.41
C GLN A 74 20.04 7.19 -14.06
N ILE A 75 18.91 7.89 -13.98
CA ILE A 75 17.96 7.83 -12.88
C ILE A 75 16.64 7.26 -13.41
N TYR A 76 16.04 6.32 -12.67
CA TYR A 76 14.75 5.68 -12.93
C TYR A 76 13.85 5.77 -11.70
N ASN A 77 12.54 5.76 -11.90
CA ASN A 77 11.58 5.57 -10.81
C ASN A 77 11.03 4.14 -10.85
N SER A 78 10.84 3.58 -9.67
CA SER A 78 10.16 2.32 -9.43
C SER A 78 8.69 2.57 -9.07
N GLY A 79 7.83 1.57 -9.25
CA GLY A 79 6.41 1.67 -8.96
C GLY A 79 5.59 0.74 -9.85
N HIS A 80 4.47 0.28 -9.31
CA HIS A 80 3.51 -0.47 -10.11
C HIS A 80 3.05 0.33 -11.32
N ARG A 81 2.91 -0.36 -12.45
CA ARG A 81 2.36 0.22 -13.69
C ARG A 81 0.91 0.69 -13.50
N HIS A 82 0.15 -0.09 -12.74
CA HIS A 82 -1.22 0.23 -12.33
C HIS A 82 -1.24 0.46 -10.82
N PHE A 83 -1.77 1.60 -10.40
CA PHE A 83 -1.89 1.96 -8.99
C PHE A 83 -3.34 2.28 -8.63
N GLN A 84 -3.65 2.10 -7.36
CA GLN A 84 -4.99 2.16 -6.80
C GLN A 84 -5.02 3.19 -5.67
N ASN A 85 -6.19 3.78 -5.43
CA ASN A 85 -6.41 4.47 -4.16
C ASN A 85 -6.50 3.43 -3.02
N PHE A 86 -6.47 3.89 -1.77
CA PHE A 86 -6.49 2.99 -0.62
C PHE A 86 -7.77 2.14 -0.58
N ARG A 87 -8.93 2.69 -0.93
CA ARG A 87 -10.20 1.95 -0.99
C ARG A 87 -10.17 0.80 -2.02
N ASP A 88 -9.66 1.06 -3.22
CA ASP A 88 -9.53 0.06 -4.29
C ASP A 88 -8.57 -1.06 -3.89
N LEU A 89 -7.52 -0.74 -3.13
CA LEU A 89 -6.63 -1.75 -2.55
C LEU A 89 -7.38 -2.65 -1.56
N ILE A 90 -8.29 -2.10 -0.74
CA ILE A 90 -9.13 -2.92 0.14
C ILE A 90 -10.06 -3.79 -0.70
N HIS A 91 -10.66 -3.28 -1.78
CA HIS A 91 -11.48 -4.09 -2.67
C HIS A 91 -10.71 -5.24 -3.32
N LEU A 92 -9.46 -5.02 -3.72
CA LEU A 92 -8.58 -6.10 -4.18
C LEU A 92 -8.33 -7.13 -3.07
N ALA A 93 -8.12 -6.69 -1.84
CA ALA A 93 -7.99 -7.60 -0.70
C ALA A 93 -9.30 -8.39 -0.43
N GLU A 94 -10.48 -7.77 -0.59
CA GLU A 94 -11.77 -8.47 -0.48
C GLU A 94 -11.87 -9.64 -1.48
N GLU A 95 -11.40 -9.43 -2.71
CA GLU A 95 -11.35 -10.49 -3.74
C GLU A 95 -10.40 -11.63 -3.34
N LEU A 96 -9.22 -11.29 -2.81
CA LEU A 96 -8.22 -12.29 -2.41
C LEU A 96 -8.63 -13.08 -1.15
N PHE A 97 -9.32 -12.44 -0.21
CA PHE A 97 -9.87 -13.10 0.98
C PHE A 97 -11.24 -13.76 0.74
N GLY A 98 -11.89 -13.49 -0.39
CA GLY A 98 -13.23 -14.02 -0.71
C GLY A 98 -14.33 -13.48 0.21
N ARG A 99 -14.18 -12.29 0.78
CA ARG A 99 -15.14 -11.69 1.72
C ARG A 99 -15.20 -10.17 1.59
N LYS A 100 -16.39 -9.60 1.75
CA LYS A 100 -16.65 -8.16 1.67
C LYS A 100 -16.61 -7.50 3.05
N MET A 101 -16.33 -6.20 3.07
CA MET A 101 -16.30 -5.36 4.26
C MET A 101 -16.89 -3.98 3.94
N SER A 102 -17.79 -3.48 4.79
CA SER A 102 -18.36 -2.15 4.64
C SER A 102 -17.32 -1.07 4.96
N LEU A 103 -17.00 -0.22 3.98
CA LEU A 103 -15.95 0.79 4.09
C LEU A 103 -16.54 2.18 4.32
N PHE A 104 -16.36 2.71 5.52
CA PHE A 104 -16.84 4.04 5.94
C PHE A 104 -15.72 5.08 5.85
N GLY A 105 -16.10 6.35 5.65
CA GLY A 105 -15.14 7.45 5.54
C GLY A 105 -15.42 8.54 6.57
N LEU A 106 -14.35 9.07 7.16
CA LEU A 106 -14.36 10.33 7.93
C LEU A 106 -13.21 11.22 7.46
N PRO A 107 -13.31 12.55 7.61
CA PRO A 107 -12.15 13.43 7.47
C PRO A 107 -10.96 12.89 8.26
N LYS A 108 -9.75 12.91 7.69
CA LYS A 108 -8.55 12.38 8.35
C LYS A 108 -8.32 12.98 9.74
N GLU A 109 -8.67 14.25 9.94
CA GLU A 109 -8.55 14.98 11.20
C GLU A 109 -9.49 14.47 12.30
N ASP A 110 -10.59 13.79 11.92
CA ASP A 110 -11.57 13.22 12.85
C ASP A 110 -11.21 11.79 13.30
N ILE A 111 -10.13 11.21 12.75
CA ILE A 111 -9.68 9.85 13.08
C ILE A 111 -8.61 9.91 14.17
N LEU A 112 -8.86 9.17 15.25
CA LEU A 112 -8.08 9.26 16.49
C LEU A 112 -6.66 8.64 16.41
N TRP A 113 -6.32 8.00 15.29
CA TRP A 113 -5.04 7.34 15.05
C TRP A 113 -4.53 7.57 13.63
N LYS A 114 -3.22 7.41 13.45
CA LYS A 114 -2.58 7.51 12.13
C LYS A 114 -2.76 6.20 11.38
N VAL A 115 -3.74 6.16 10.48
CA VAL A 115 -3.94 5.02 9.58
C VAL A 115 -2.79 4.93 8.55
N PRO A 116 -2.16 3.77 8.35
CA PRO A 116 -1.20 3.56 7.27
C PRO A 116 -1.87 3.75 5.90
N LEU A 117 -1.12 4.24 4.90
CA LEU A 117 -1.62 4.50 3.54
C LEU A 117 -2.69 5.60 3.44
N ALA A 118 -2.92 6.36 4.52
CA ALA A 118 -3.92 7.42 4.61
C ALA A 118 -3.44 8.80 4.13
N GLU A 119 -2.51 8.85 3.19
CA GLU A 119 -2.15 10.13 2.59
C GLU A 119 -3.13 10.44 1.46
N SER A 120 -3.92 11.49 1.66
CA SER A 120 -5.07 11.89 0.84
C SER A 120 -4.69 12.57 -0.48
N GLY A 121 -3.40 12.66 -0.79
CA GLY A 121 -2.86 13.24 -2.01
C GLY A 121 -2.69 12.24 -3.15
N LEU A 122 -2.20 12.74 -4.28
CA LEU A 122 -1.76 11.95 -5.44
C LEU A 122 -0.23 11.91 -5.48
N TYR A 123 0.34 10.77 -5.11
CA TYR A 123 1.79 10.52 -5.12
C TYR A 123 2.11 9.45 -6.15
N VAL A 124 2.36 9.89 -7.38
CA VAL A 124 2.63 9.03 -8.53
C VAL A 124 3.90 9.49 -9.24
N LEU A 125 4.73 8.52 -9.61
CA LEU A 125 5.96 8.68 -10.37
C LEU A 125 5.80 8.06 -11.76
N SER A 126 6.41 8.67 -12.76
CA SER A 126 6.50 8.04 -14.08
C SER A 126 7.55 6.93 -14.08
N THR A 127 7.11 5.71 -14.40
CA THR A 127 7.96 4.52 -14.60
C THR A 127 8.33 4.31 -16.07
N GLY A 128 7.81 5.15 -16.98
CA GLY A 128 7.94 4.97 -18.43
C GLY A 128 9.39 4.94 -18.92
N LYS A 129 10.32 5.62 -18.24
CA LYS A 129 11.76 5.54 -18.59
C LYS A 129 12.34 4.15 -18.37
N LEU A 130 11.93 3.47 -17.30
CA LEU A 130 12.36 2.11 -16.98
C LEU A 130 11.73 1.11 -17.96
N GLU A 131 10.44 1.31 -18.28
CA GLU A 131 9.75 0.50 -19.31
C GLU A 131 10.36 0.67 -20.71
N ALA A 132 10.72 1.89 -21.10
CA ALA A 132 11.35 2.18 -22.38
C ALA A 132 12.76 1.58 -22.51
N LEU A 133 13.44 1.35 -21.38
CA LEU A 133 14.70 0.61 -21.33
C LEU A 133 14.50 -0.90 -21.57
N GLY A 134 13.26 -1.40 -21.47
CA GLY A 134 12.92 -2.80 -21.74
C GLY A 134 12.51 -3.59 -20.50
N TYR A 135 12.53 -2.99 -19.30
CA TYR A 135 12.02 -3.65 -18.10
C TYR A 135 10.51 -3.91 -18.24
N ARG A 136 10.09 -5.11 -17.80
CA ARG A 136 8.67 -5.51 -17.71
C ARG A 136 8.37 -5.94 -16.29
N GLU A 137 7.26 -5.44 -15.76
CA GLU A 137 6.78 -5.79 -14.42
C GLU A 137 6.52 -7.29 -14.34
N ARG A 138 7.14 -7.95 -13.35
CA ARG A 138 7.02 -9.40 -13.15
C ARG A 138 5.80 -9.77 -12.32
N TYR A 139 5.55 -9.02 -11.25
CA TYR A 139 4.40 -9.20 -10.37
C TYR A 139 3.46 -8.02 -10.54
N ASP A 140 2.26 -8.26 -11.07
CA ASP A 140 1.21 -7.25 -11.02
C ASP A 140 0.74 -7.02 -9.57
N LEU A 141 -0.06 -5.97 -9.35
CA LEU A 141 -0.55 -5.60 -8.02
C LEU A 141 -1.30 -6.74 -7.32
N ARG A 142 -2.05 -7.57 -8.06
CA ARG A 142 -2.84 -8.67 -7.51
C ARG A 142 -1.94 -9.80 -7.03
N ALA A 143 -1.00 -10.24 -7.86
CA ALA A 143 -0.02 -11.26 -7.52
C ALA A 143 0.86 -10.81 -6.34
N ALA A 144 1.34 -9.56 -6.39
CA ALA A 144 2.14 -8.99 -5.31
C ALA A 144 1.37 -8.89 -3.98
N LEU A 145 0.10 -8.46 -4.01
CA LEU A 145 -0.73 -8.42 -2.81
C LEU A 145 -1.03 -9.82 -2.26
N GLN A 146 -1.26 -10.81 -3.13
CA GLN A 146 -1.45 -12.20 -2.71
C GLN A 146 -0.22 -12.75 -1.97
N GLU A 147 0.99 -12.53 -2.50
CA GLU A 147 2.24 -12.93 -1.83
C GLU A 147 2.41 -12.22 -0.48
N THR A 148 2.05 -10.93 -0.42
CA THR A 148 2.09 -10.15 0.82
C THR A 148 1.12 -10.70 1.87
N ILE A 149 -0.12 -11.03 1.46
CA ILE A 149 -1.11 -11.67 2.32
C ILE A 149 -0.60 -13.01 2.82
N ASN A 150 -0.12 -13.88 1.92
CA ASN A 150 0.41 -15.20 2.27
C ASN A 150 1.52 -15.09 3.32
N TYR A 151 2.44 -14.14 3.13
CA TYR A 151 3.52 -13.90 4.07
C TYR A 151 3.01 -13.49 5.45
N PHE A 152 2.10 -12.52 5.55
CA PHE A 152 1.58 -12.05 6.83
C PHE A 152 0.61 -13.04 7.50
N VAL A 153 -0.04 -13.91 6.74
CA VAL A 153 -0.81 -15.03 7.29
C VAL A 153 0.12 -16.07 7.91
N ALA A 154 1.23 -16.39 7.24
CA ALA A 154 2.23 -17.33 7.75
C ALA A 154 3.09 -16.72 8.87
N ASN A 155 3.25 -15.40 8.88
CA ASN A 155 4.05 -14.64 9.85
C ASN A 155 3.22 -13.48 10.43
N PRO A 156 2.17 -13.75 11.23
CA PRO A 156 1.36 -12.70 11.82
C PRO A 156 2.20 -11.77 12.69
N ILE A 157 1.93 -10.48 12.58
CA ILE A 157 2.62 -9.47 13.38
C ILE A 157 2.08 -9.53 14.81
N THR A 158 2.96 -9.86 15.75
CA THR A 158 2.68 -9.80 17.19
C THR A 158 2.96 -8.41 17.73
N GLU A 159 2.48 -8.12 18.96
CA GLU A 159 2.62 -6.79 19.59
C GLU A 159 4.07 -6.28 19.69
N ASP A 160 5.06 -7.19 19.59
CA ASP A 160 6.49 -6.92 19.78
C ASP A 160 7.25 -6.59 18.49
N TRP A 161 6.58 -6.55 17.32
CA TRP A 161 7.23 -6.12 16.07
C TRP A 161 7.22 -4.59 15.97
N VAL A 162 8.18 -4.04 16.70
CA VAL A 162 8.50 -2.62 16.92
C VAL A 162 9.31 -2.10 15.72
N PHE A 163 8.99 -0.95 15.11
CA PHE A 163 9.78 0.25 15.38
C PHE A 163 9.06 1.62 15.31
N GLU A 164 7.83 1.79 14.81
CA GLU A 164 7.24 3.16 14.71
C GLU A 164 5.73 3.33 14.98
N THR A 165 5.01 2.32 15.48
CA THR A 165 3.64 2.56 15.94
C THR A 165 3.55 2.40 17.45
N ARG A 166 3.83 3.49 18.18
CA ARG A 166 3.26 3.72 19.53
C ARG A 166 1.71 3.66 19.55
N GLN A 167 1.09 3.42 18.38
CA GLN A 167 -0.33 3.34 18.12
C GLN A 167 -0.81 1.93 17.71
N SER A 168 0.02 0.87 17.69
CA SER A 168 -0.44 -0.47 17.25
C SER A 168 -1.70 -0.94 18.01
N LYS A 169 -1.78 -0.66 19.31
CA LYS A 169 -2.98 -0.91 20.14
C LYS A 169 -4.18 -0.06 19.74
N GLN A 170 -3.96 1.19 19.34
CA GLN A 170 -5.02 2.10 18.90
C GLN A 170 -5.52 1.78 17.49
N LEU A 171 -4.63 1.32 16.59
CA LEU A 171 -4.97 0.96 15.21
C LEU A 171 -5.99 -0.19 15.13
N PHE A 172 -6.06 -1.02 16.17
CA PHE A 172 -6.93 -2.18 16.26
C PHE A 172 -7.88 -2.10 17.48
N ASP A 173 -8.08 -0.91 18.07
CA ASP A 173 -9.18 -0.69 19.01
C ASP A 173 -10.51 -0.66 18.23
N TYR A 174 -11.04 -1.84 17.95
CA TYR A 174 -12.24 -2.00 17.14
C TYR A 174 -13.48 -1.39 17.79
N ARG A 175 -13.53 -1.31 19.12
CA ARG A 175 -14.65 -0.67 19.80
C ARG A 175 -14.69 0.82 19.46
N THR A 176 -13.57 1.52 19.58
CA THR A 176 -13.51 2.94 19.21
C THR A 176 -13.67 3.16 17.70
N GLU A 177 -13.18 2.24 16.85
CA GLU A 177 -13.47 2.28 15.41
C GLU A 177 -14.97 2.16 15.12
N ASP A 178 -15.68 1.26 15.80
CA ASP A 178 -17.12 1.07 15.63
C ASP A 178 -17.91 2.30 16.11
N GLU A 179 -17.54 2.91 17.25
CA GLU A 179 -18.14 4.16 17.73
C GLU A 179 -17.95 5.32 16.73
N LEU A 180 -16.78 5.42 16.09
CA LEU A 180 -16.54 6.42 15.04
C LEU A 180 -17.35 6.13 13.78
N ILE A 181 -17.49 4.87 13.38
CA ILE A 181 -18.32 4.46 12.25
C ILE A 181 -19.79 4.82 12.51
N GLU A 182 -20.31 4.55 13.70
CA GLU A 182 -21.68 4.93 14.08
C GLU A 182 -21.93 6.43 13.96
N ARG A 183 -20.94 7.26 14.35
CA ARG A 183 -20.98 8.71 14.16
C ARG A 183 -20.88 9.13 12.68
N ALA A 184 -20.25 8.32 11.84
CA ALA A 184 -20.13 8.55 10.39
C ALA A 184 -21.37 8.11 9.59
N LEU A 185 -22.20 7.20 10.12
CA LEU A 185 -23.41 6.69 9.42
C LEU A 185 -24.37 7.80 8.93
N PRO A 186 -24.64 8.88 9.68
CA PRO A 186 -25.46 9.99 9.19
C PRO A 186 -24.79 10.80 8.07
N LEU A 187 -23.44 10.86 8.06
CA LEU A 187 -22.61 11.63 7.13
C LEU A 187 -22.29 10.86 5.84
N THR A 188 -22.46 9.54 5.85
CA THR A 188 -22.14 8.63 4.74
C THR A 188 -23.37 8.20 3.92
N LYS A 189 -24.54 8.81 4.16
CA LYS A 189 -25.71 8.74 3.23
C LYS A 189 -25.42 9.49 1.92
N TYR A 190 -24.41 9.05 1.18
CA TYR A 190 -24.36 9.21 -0.26
C TYR A 190 -24.67 7.84 -0.85
N THR A 191 -25.96 7.57 -1.03
CA THR A 191 -26.39 6.44 -1.85
C THR A 191 -25.93 6.72 -3.27
N HIS A 192 -25.02 5.90 -3.81
CA HIS A 192 -24.90 5.75 -5.25
C HIS A 192 -26.27 5.29 -5.76
N LYS A 193 -27.09 6.24 -6.23
CA LYS A 193 -28.13 5.92 -7.20
C LYS A 193 -27.39 5.61 -8.49
N HIS A 194 -27.15 4.33 -8.73
CA HIS A 194 -26.96 3.86 -10.08
C HIS A 194 -28.36 3.73 -10.69
N ASP A 195 -28.70 4.71 -11.54
CA ASP A 195 -29.67 4.52 -12.62
C ASP A 195 -28.98 3.76 -13.77
#